data_AF-A0A6P4EIU5-F1
#
_entry.id   AF-A0A6P4EIU5-F1
#
_cell.length_a   1.000
_cell.length_b   1.000
_cell.length_c   1.000
_cell.angle_alpha   90.00
_cell.angle_beta   90.00
_cell.angle_gamma   90.00
#
_symmetry.space_group_name_H-M   'P 1'
#
loop_
_entity.id
_entity.type
_entity.pdbx_description
1 polymer ?
#
loop_
_entity_poly.entity_id
_entity_poly.type
_entity_poly.pdbx_seq_one_letter_code
_entity_poly.pdbx_strand_id
1 'polypeptide(L)'
;MQQRRQQASGACQEERQPQDESKEHSVKTTPQSPSRRGCYFSLAFSIGSMGLACGSLWQIPNSSDRISLQRGLVLTSLGFIYFVSLTDFCNKYLLETSHGQRFRRKYRLMMSDVLEITNKIVSAIQASFSFLVGLIVCKSTCTKSFVYASHFLMEAYGWFGTAYFMYDIWSMYKVHTQKLADKLHLLRITKGQGSPLSNGHANGKVNGQSSGGNNNGSTPGTPHEICDYDGACVQIPKDGRWDFLKYVITHPVMMIHHVFIGTFGLLVVTYIRGGGHCIYSYMFMMEFSTPFVSLRSILSTMRLKDSRVYIANGLLMLATFFVCRVCMWPYVMWRYSLAIEAASMWAAMCGLPRGCLVSIAILFLPQLYWFYLMVLGALKVFLPQKRRPPNAMLPATSAATPIPTALKNGKN
;
A
#
# COMPACT_ATOMS: atom_id res chain seq x y z
N MET A 1 53.57 -29.38 50.48
CA MET A 1 54.45 -29.36 49.29
C MET A 1 54.73 -30.80 48.86
N GLN A 2 54.59 -31.06 47.55
CA GLN A 2 55.17 -32.15 46.74
C GLN A 2 55.01 -33.60 47.26
N GLN A 3 54.14 -34.47 46.73
CA GLN A 3 53.97 -34.97 45.33
C GLN A 3 55.29 -35.60 44.83
N ARG A 4 55.39 -36.90 44.48
CA ARG A 4 54.66 -37.66 43.45
C ARG A 4 54.97 -39.16 43.57
N ARG A 5 54.07 -39.98 43.00
CA ARG A 5 54.39 -40.93 41.90
C ARG A 5 53.09 -41.47 41.32
N GLN A 6 52.99 -41.56 40.00
CA GLN A 6 52.95 -42.84 39.26
C GLN A 6 52.67 -42.62 37.76
N GLN A 7 53.30 -43.50 36.96
CA GLN A 7 53.21 -43.65 35.51
C GLN A 7 52.05 -44.58 35.12
N ALA A 8 51.62 -44.49 33.86
CA ALA A 8 50.85 -45.52 33.16
C ALA A 8 51.37 -45.73 31.73
N SER A 9 51.11 -46.94 31.25
CA SER A 9 51.63 -47.67 30.09
C SER A 9 50.86 -47.43 28.78
N GLY A 10 51.49 -47.74 27.63
CA GLY A 10 50.79 -48.21 26.42
C GLY A 10 51.54 -47.98 25.10
N ALA A 11 51.80 -49.05 24.33
CA ALA A 11 52.28 -49.00 22.94
C ALA A 11 51.63 -50.12 22.09
N CYS A 12 50.97 -49.77 20.98
CA CYS A 12 51.33 -50.09 19.58
C CYS A 12 50.18 -49.77 18.59
N GLN A 13 50.51 -49.11 17.48
CA GLN A 13 49.69 -48.69 16.31
C GLN A 13 49.47 -49.90 15.35
N GLU A 14 48.68 -49.91 14.26
CA GLU A 14 48.28 -48.90 13.28
C GLU A 14 47.23 -49.47 12.30
N GLU A 15 46.15 -48.73 11.97
CA GLU A 15 45.73 -48.38 10.59
C GLU A 15 44.46 -47.51 10.64
N ARG A 16 44.36 -46.55 9.73
CA ARG A 16 43.54 -45.33 9.87
C ARG A 16 42.54 -45.16 8.72
N GLN A 17 41.35 -44.64 9.08
CA GLN A 17 40.36 -43.85 8.31
C GLN A 17 39.08 -44.54 7.74
N PRO A 18 37.94 -43.82 7.60
CA PRO A 18 36.87 -43.82 8.61
C PRO A 18 35.47 -44.19 8.06
N GLN A 19 34.63 -44.85 8.85
CA GLN A 19 33.19 -45.01 8.56
C GLN A 19 32.33 -44.55 9.75
N ASP A 20 31.76 -43.35 9.57
CA ASP A 20 30.35 -43.01 9.75
C ASP A 20 29.55 -43.71 10.87
N GLU A 21 29.48 -43.06 12.04
CA GLU A 21 28.36 -43.21 12.97
C GLU A 21 27.88 -41.81 13.40
N SER A 22 26.85 -41.31 12.75
CA SER A 22 25.97 -40.31 13.34
C SER A 22 24.54 -40.84 13.34
N LYS A 23 24.10 -41.30 14.52
CA LYS A 23 22.73 -41.74 14.79
C LYS A 23 21.75 -40.59 14.56
N GLU A 24 21.07 -40.63 13.42
CA GLU A 24 19.96 -39.74 13.10
C GLU A 24 18.72 -40.17 13.90
N HIS A 25 18.41 -39.42 14.95
CA HIS A 25 17.18 -39.58 15.71
C HIS A 25 16.03 -39.00 14.87
N SER A 26 15.33 -39.87 14.14
CA SER A 26 14.17 -39.53 13.32
C SER A 26 13.01 -39.04 14.20
N VAL A 27 12.96 -37.72 14.43
CA VAL A 27 11.78 -37.05 14.98
C VAL A 27 10.73 -36.99 13.87
N LYS A 28 9.79 -37.93 13.90
CA LYS A 28 8.52 -37.85 13.18
C LYS A 28 7.83 -36.54 13.57
N THR A 29 7.98 -35.51 12.74
CA THR A 29 7.23 -34.26 12.84
C THR A 29 5.79 -34.53 12.43
N THR A 30 4.93 -34.77 13.42
CA THR A 30 3.48 -34.75 13.24
C THR A 30 3.09 -33.35 12.76
N PRO A 31 2.22 -33.18 11.74
CA PRO A 31 1.78 -31.87 11.31
C PRO A 31 0.96 -31.24 12.44
N GLN A 32 1.56 -30.31 13.19
CA GLN A 32 0.85 -29.52 14.19
C GLN A 32 -0.25 -28.72 13.50
N SER A 33 -1.49 -28.89 13.95
CA SER A 33 -2.61 -28.03 13.58
C SER A 33 -2.24 -26.56 13.84
N PRO A 34 -2.52 -25.62 12.93
CA PRO A 34 -2.18 -24.21 13.15
C PRO A 34 -2.87 -23.70 14.42
N SER A 35 -2.06 -23.17 15.33
CA SER A 35 -2.44 -22.85 16.70
C SER A 35 -3.41 -21.66 16.75
N ARG A 36 -4.71 -21.95 16.89
CA ARG A 36 -5.76 -20.94 17.17
C ARG A 36 -5.38 -20.00 18.33
N ARG A 37 -4.52 -20.43 19.26
CA ARG A 37 -4.07 -19.64 20.42
C ARG A 37 -3.26 -18.41 19.97
N GLY A 38 -2.47 -18.50 18.90
CA GLY A 38 -1.61 -17.42 18.42
C GLY A 38 -2.37 -16.19 17.90
N CYS A 39 -3.57 -16.38 17.36
CA CYS A 39 -4.44 -15.30 16.89
C CYS A 39 -4.99 -14.46 18.07
N TYR A 40 -5.43 -15.13 19.14
CA TYR A 40 -5.96 -14.45 20.33
C TYR A 40 -4.89 -13.67 21.09
N PHE A 41 -3.64 -14.14 21.12
CA PHE A 41 -2.53 -13.40 21.71
C PHE A 41 -2.30 -12.07 20.99
N SER A 42 -2.23 -12.06 19.66
CA SER A 42 -2.04 -10.82 18.89
C SER A 42 -3.18 -9.83 19.09
N LEU A 43 -4.42 -10.33 19.16
CA LEU A 43 -5.58 -9.50 19.49
C LEU A 43 -5.48 -8.91 20.90
N ALA A 44 -5.07 -9.71 21.89
CA ALA A 44 -4.91 -9.25 23.26
C ALA A 44 -3.83 -8.17 23.39
N PHE A 45 -2.70 -8.29 22.69
CA PHE A 45 -1.68 -7.25 22.63
C PHE A 45 -2.20 -5.96 21.99
N SER A 46 -3.00 -6.06 20.92
CA SER A 46 -3.60 -4.90 20.26
C SER A 46 -4.61 -4.18 21.17
N ILE A 47 -5.53 -4.92 21.78
CA ILE A 47 -6.51 -4.34 22.70
C ILE A 47 -5.81 -3.79 23.95
N GLY A 48 -4.82 -4.51 24.47
CA GLY A 48 -4.04 -4.11 25.63
C GLY A 48 -3.25 -2.82 25.39
N SER A 49 -2.56 -2.69 24.25
CA SER A 49 -1.80 -1.47 23.94
C SER A 49 -2.72 -0.27 23.72
N MET A 50 -3.89 -0.44 23.08
CA MET A 50 -4.90 0.60 22.96
C MET A 50 -5.45 1.00 24.34
N GLY A 51 -5.78 0.02 25.18
CA GLY A 51 -6.28 0.25 26.54
C GLY A 51 -5.28 1.02 27.40
N LEU A 52 -3.99 0.66 27.33
CA LEU A 52 -2.91 1.38 28.01
C LEU A 52 -2.73 2.79 27.46
N ALA A 53 -2.84 2.99 26.14
CA ALA A 53 -2.76 4.32 25.54
C ALA A 53 -3.90 5.21 26.04
N CYS A 54 -5.16 4.74 25.97
CA CYS A 54 -6.31 5.47 26.50
C CYS A 54 -6.21 5.72 28.01
N GLY A 55 -5.78 4.72 28.79
CA GLY A 55 -5.57 4.85 30.23
C GLY A 55 -4.52 5.90 30.60
N SER A 56 -3.42 5.96 29.83
CA SER A 56 -2.38 6.98 30.00
C SER A 56 -2.88 8.39 29.73
N LEU A 57 -3.88 8.56 28.85
CA LEU A 57 -4.51 9.84 28.57
C LEU A 57 -5.53 10.23 29.65
N TRP A 58 -6.24 9.27 30.23
CA TRP A 58 -7.19 9.52 31.30
C TRP A 58 -6.54 10.07 32.58
N GLN A 59 -5.28 9.71 32.81
CA GLN A 59 -4.49 10.20 33.95
C GLN A 59 -4.03 11.66 33.80
N ILE A 60 -4.28 12.31 32.66
CA ILE A 60 -3.87 13.68 32.42
C ILE A 60 -4.88 14.61 33.11
N PRO A 61 -4.44 15.48 34.05
CA PRO A 61 -5.31 16.51 34.60
C PRO A 61 -5.81 17.40 33.46
N ASN A 62 -7.11 17.67 33.43
CA ASN A 62 -7.79 18.48 32.40
C ASN A 62 -7.25 19.93 32.26
N SER A 63 -6.26 20.32 33.08
CA SER A 63 -5.55 21.60 33.07
C SER A 63 -4.28 21.61 32.20
N SER A 64 -3.77 20.45 31.77
CA SER A 64 -2.55 20.34 30.97
C SER A 64 -2.89 20.15 29.49
N ASP A 65 -2.86 21.23 28.72
CA ASP A 65 -3.08 21.21 27.25
C ASP A 65 -1.99 20.47 26.45
N ARG A 66 -0.99 19.87 27.13
CA ARG A 66 0.28 19.45 26.53
C ARG A 66 0.69 18.04 26.91
N ILE A 67 1.30 17.35 25.94
CA ILE A 67 1.95 16.05 26.15
C ILE A 67 3.47 16.24 26.29
N SER A 68 4.06 15.66 27.33
CA SER A 68 5.52 15.66 27.52
C SER A 68 6.19 14.72 26.53
N LEU A 69 7.45 14.97 26.17
CA LEU A 69 8.21 14.13 25.22
C LEU A 69 8.24 12.66 25.66
N GLN A 70 8.48 12.40 26.95
CA GLN A 70 8.50 11.03 27.49
C GLN A 70 7.16 10.31 27.28
N ARG A 71 6.03 10.98 27.55
CA ARG A 71 4.70 10.41 27.31
C ARG A 71 4.40 10.24 25.82
N GLY A 72 4.83 11.19 25.00
CA GLY A 72 4.75 11.09 23.54
C GLY A 72 5.48 9.87 23.01
N LEU A 73 6.71 9.61 23.47
CA LEU A 73 7.47 8.41 23.09
C LEU A 73 6.76 7.12 23.52
N VAL A 74 6.19 7.08 24.73
CA VAL A 74 5.37 5.94 25.19
C VAL A 74 4.14 5.74 24.29
N LEU A 75 3.43 6.81 23.92
CA LEU A 75 2.29 6.74 23.00
C LEU A 75 2.69 6.21 21.63
N THR A 76 3.84 6.64 21.09
CA THR A 76 4.38 6.10 19.84
C THR A 76 4.71 4.61 19.97
N SER A 77 5.34 4.18 21.06
CA SER A 77 5.63 2.76 21.31
C SER A 77 4.35 1.92 21.42
N LEU A 78 3.34 2.40 22.14
CA LEU A 78 2.03 1.75 22.25
C LEU A 78 1.32 1.70 20.89
N GLY A 79 1.39 2.77 20.10
CA GLY A 79 0.89 2.81 18.72
C GLY A 79 1.59 1.79 17.82
N PHE A 80 2.91 1.66 17.91
CA PHE A 80 3.66 0.68 17.14
C PHE A 80 3.24 -0.75 17.50
N ILE A 81 3.14 -1.07 18.79
CA ILE A 81 2.63 -2.36 19.28
C ILE A 81 1.21 -2.58 18.76
N TYR A 82 0.34 -1.57 18.84
CA TYR A 82 -1.04 -1.63 18.37
C TYR A 82 -1.14 -2.01 16.89
N PHE A 83 -0.50 -1.26 15.98
CA PHE A 83 -0.65 -1.47 14.55
C PHE A 83 0.00 -2.78 14.08
N VAL A 84 1.17 -3.14 14.62
CA VAL A 84 1.84 -4.40 14.28
C VAL A 84 1.03 -5.60 14.76
N SER A 85 0.54 -5.59 16.01
CA SER A 85 -0.25 -6.69 16.56
C SER A 85 -1.64 -6.80 15.93
N LEU A 86 -2.28 -5.68 15.57
CA LEU A 86 -3.54 -5.66 14.83
C LEU A 86 -3.40 -6.31 13.46
N THR A 87 -2.31 -5.98 12.75
CA THR A 87 -2.04 -6.54 11.42
C THR A 87 -1.73 -8.02 11.49
N ASP A 88 -0.90 -8.43 12.45
CA ASP A 88 -0.59 -9.83 12.70
C ASP A 88 -1.86 -10.62 13.06
N PHE A 89 -2.74 -10.05 13.90
CA PHE A 89 -4.06 -10.61 14.17
C PHE A 89 -4.88 -10.78 12.89
N CYS A 90 -5.03 -9.73 12.07
CA CYS A 90 -5.79 -9.79 10.83
C CYS A 90 -5.23 -10.84 9.85
N ASN A 91 -3.90 -10.93 9.74
CA ASN A 91 -3.24 -11.93 8.89
C ASN A 91 -3.49 -13.35 9.39
N LYS A 92 -3.25 -13.63 10.67
CA LYS A 92 -3.52 -14.94 11.28
C LYS A 92 -5.01 -15.29 11.20
N TYR A 93 -5.89 -14.32 11.40
CA TYR A 93 -7.32 -14.52 11.30
C TYR A 93 -7.72 -15.00 9.89
N LEU A 94 -7.23 -14.34 8.84
CA LEU A 94 -7.56 -14.72 7.45
C LEU A 94 -6.82 -15.98 6.98
N LEU A 95 -5.61 -16.25 7.48
CA LEU A 95 -4.77 -17.37 7.03
C LEU A 95 -4.92 -18.65 7.84
N GLU A 96 -5.20 -18.58 9.14
CA GLU A 96 -5.15 -19.77 10.02
C GLU A 96 -6.53 -20.22 10.47
N THR A 97 -7.53 -19.32 10.53
CA THR A 97 -8.86 -19.69 11.03
C THR A 97 -9.69 -20.40 9.97
N SER A 98 -10.60 -21.27 10.40
CA SER A 98 -11.53 -21.98 9.50
C SER A 98 -12.42 -21.00 8.72
N HIS A 99 -12.80 -19.87 9.34
CA HIS A 99 -13.57 -18.81 8.69
C HIS A 99 -12.74 -18.09 7.62
N GLY A 100 -11.49 -17.71 7.93
CA GLY A 100 -10.55 -17.12 7.00
C GLY A 100 -10.26 -18.03 5.80
N GLN A 101 -10.04 -19.33 6.06
CA GLN A 101 -9.81 -20.32 5.00
C GLN A 101 -11.03 -20.57 4.11
N ARG A 102 -12.25 -20.51 4.67
CA ARG A 102 -13.49 -20.54 3.87
C ARG A 102 -13.63 -19.28 3.03
N PHE A 103 -13.34 -18.11 3.60
CA PHE A 103 -13.35 -16.83 2.89
C PHE A 103 -12.35 -16.79 1.74
N ARG A 104 -11.09 -17.19 1.99
CA ARG A 104 -10.02 -17.27 1.01
C ARG A 104 -10.39 -18.18 -0.17
N ARG A 105 -10.96 -19.35 0.12
CA ARG A 105 -11.43 -20.28 -0.92
C ARG A 105 -12.62 -19.73 -1.71
N LYS A 106 -13.57 -19.06 -1.04
CA LYS A 106 -14.75 -18.46 -1.68
C LYS A 106 -14.36 -17.42 -2.74
N TYR A 107 -13.37 -16.57 -2.44
CA TYR A 107 -12.93 -15.48 -3.33
C TYR A 107 -11.64 -15.79 -4.10
N ARG A 108 -11.10 -17.02 -3.98
CA ARG A 108 -9.85 -17.49 -4.63
C ARG A 108 -8.68 -16.52 -4.42
N LEU A 109 -8.48 -16.09 -3.17
CA LEU A 109 -7.48 -15.08 -2.81
C LEU A 109 -6.07 -15.69 -2.69
N MET A 110 -5.10 -15.02 -3.30
CA MET A 110 -3.67 -15.31 -3.16
C MET A 110 -3.10 -14.76 -1.84
N MET A 111 -1.82 -15.01 -1.56
CA MET A 111 -1.20 -14.49 -0.33
C MET A 111 -1.11 -12.96 -0.38
N SER A 112 -0.74 -12.39 -1.53
CA SER A 112 -0.71 -10.93 -1.71
C SER A 112 -2.07 -10.27 -1.53
N ASP A 113 -3.14 -10.90 -2.01
CA ASP A 113 -4.51 -10.42 -1.84
C ASP A 113 -4.90 -10.34 -0.36
N VAL A 114 -4.54 -11.35 0.44
CA VAL A 114 -4.82 -11.36 1.89
C VAL A 114 -4.08 -10.23 2.58
N LEU A 115 -2.80 -10.05 2.30
CA LEU A 115 -1.99 -8.97 2.89
C LEU A 115 -2.49 -7.58 2.47
N GLU A 116 -2.97 -7.44 1.24
CA GLU A 116 -3.59 -6.19 0.78
C GLU A 116 -4.88 -5.91 1.56
N ILE A 117 -5.75 -6.90 1.73
CA ILE A 117 -7.00 -6.75 2.49
C ILE A 117 -6.70 -6.34 3.93
N THR A 118 -5.75 -6.99 4.61
CA THR A 118 -5.42 -6.65 6.00
C THR A 118 -4.81 -5.26 6.10
N ASN A 119 -3.93 -4.86 5.17
CA ASN A 119 -3.40 -3.51 5.14
C ASN A 119 -4.51 -2.46 5.00
N LYS A 120 -5.49 -2.69 4.12
CA LYS A 120 -6.60 -1.74 3.91
C LYS A 120 -7.56 -1.69 5.10
N ILE A 121 -7.74 -2.80 5.83
CA ILE A 121 -8.50 -2.82 7.09
C ILE A 121 -7.79 -1.96 8.15
N VAL A 122 -6.49 -2.15 8.35
CA VAL A 122 -5.71 -1.39 9.35
C VAL A 122 -5.69 0.10 9.00
N SER A 123 -5.55 0.42 7.72
CA SER A 123 -5.65 1.81 7.21
C SER A 123 -7.02 2.42 7.47
N ALA A 124 -8.12 1.69 7.24
CA ALA A 124 -9.47 2.18 7.53
C ALA A 124 -9.69 2.44 9.03
N ILE A 125 -9.13 1.58 9.90
CA ILE A 125 -9.19 1.74 11.36
C ILE A 125 -8.42 3.00 11.79
N GLN A 126 -7.20 3.18 11.30
CA GLN A 126 -6.40 4.38 11.60
C GLN A 126 -7.13 5.65 11.16
N ALA A 127 -7.67 5.65 9.94
CA ALA A 127 -8.40 6.79 9.41
C ALA A 127 -9.64 7.13 10.25
N SER A 128 -10.33 6.11 10.76
CA SER A 128 -11.49 6.28 11.65
C SER A 128 -11.09 6.92 12.97
N PHE A 129 -9.94 6.55 13.54
CA PHE A 129 -9.41 7.20 14.75
C PHE A 129 -9.01 8.65 14.49
N SER A 130 -8.32 8.90 13.37
CA SER A 130 -7.93 10.27 12.97
C SER A 130 -9.17 11.15 12.85
N PHE A 131 -10.18 10.69 12.11
CA PHE A 131 -11.44 11.39 11.95
C PHE A 131 -12.14 11.66 13.28
N LEU A 132 -12.22 10.68 14.17
CA LEU A 132 -12.85 10.83 15.48
C LEU A 132 -12.13 11.88 16.35
N VAL A 133 -10.80 11.84 16.39
CA VAL A 133 -9.99 12.84 17.10
C VAL A 133 -10.19 14.22 16.49
N GLY A 134 -10.19 14.31 15.15
CA GLY A 134 -10.48 15.55 14.42
C GLY A 134 -11.84 16.12 14.80
N LEU A 135 -12.90 15.32 14.84
CA LEU A 135 -14.23 15.75 15.24
C LEU A 135 -14.29 16.27 16.68
N ILE A 136 -13.68 15.53 17.63
CA ILE A 136 -13.67 15.92 19.04
C ILE A 136 -12.96 17.26 19.22
N VAL A 137 -11.75 17.39 18.64
CA VAL A 137 -10.95 18.62 18.73
C VAL A 137 -11.63 19.78 18.00
N CYS A 138 -12.24 19.54 16.84
CA CYS A 138 -12.96 20.56 16.09
C CYS A 138 -14.10 21.14 16.94
N LYS A 139 -14.94 20.28 17.53
CA LYS A 139 -16.07 20.70 18.38
C LYS A 139 -15.61 21.45 19.63
N SER A 140 -14.54 21.02 20.27
CA SER A 140 -14.03 21.63 21.52
C SER A 140 -13.27 22.93 21.31
N THR A 141 -12.53 23.04 20.21
CA THR A 141 -11.51 24.07 19.99
C THR A 141 -12.04 25.19 19.10
N CYS A 142 -12.76 24.85 18.04
CA CYS A 142 -13.27 25.83 17.08
C CYS A 142 -14.38 26.72 17.66
N THR A 143 -14.98 26.34 18.79
CA THR A 143 -15.96 27.13 19.55
C THR A 143 -15.31 28.17 20.47
N LYS A 144 -14.03 27.98 20.84
CA LYS A 144 -13.28 28.89 21.72
C LYS A 144 -12.47 29.91 20.93
N SER A 145 -11.61 29.43 20.04
CA SER A 145 -10.82 30.28 19.15
C SER A 145 -10.32 29.46 17.97
N PHE A 146 -10.58 29.93 16.75
CA PHE A 146 -10.16 29.22 15.54
C PHE A 146 -8.63 29.14 15.41
N VAL A 147 -7.92 30.19 15.86
CA VAL A 147 -6.47 30.34 15.65
C VAL A 147 -5.67 29.97 16.91
N TYR A 148 -6.18 30.22 18.11
CA TYR A 148 -5.33 30.13 19.32
C TYR A 148 -5.65 28.96 20.24
N ALA A 149 -6.80 28.30 20.07
CA ALA A 149 -7.17 27.22 20.98
C ALA A 149 -6.37 25.92 20.68
N SER A 150 -5.97 25.25 21.76
CA SER A 150 -5.30 23.96 21.77
C SER A 150 -6.18 22.89 22.43
N HIS A 151 -5.87 21.63 22.13
CA HIS A 151 -6.48 20.48 22.78
C HIS A 151 -5.46 19.34 22.86
N PHE A 152 -5.23 18.80 24.06
CA PHE A 152 -4.20 17.77 24.31
C PHE A 152 -4.38 16.51 23.44
N LEU A 153 -5.64 16.13 23.14
CA LEU A 153 -5.97 14.96 22.32
C LEU A 153 -5.34 15.02 20.92
N MET A 154 -5.16 16.22 20.35
CA MET A 154 -4.50 16.41 19.06
C MET A 154 -3.03 15.98 19.13
N GLU A 155 -2.30 16.44 20.14
CA GLU A 155 -0.90 16.08 20.36
C GLU A 155 -0.77 14.58 20.69
N ALA A 156 -1.63 14.07 21.57
CA ALA A 156 -1.66 12.67 21.97
C ALA A 156 -1.84 11.72 20.78
N TYR A 157 -2.83 12.00 19.93
CA TYR A 157 -3.04 11.20 18.73
C TYR A 157 -1.94 11.43 17.69
N GLY A 158 -1.37 12.62 17.58
CA GLY A 158 -0.20 12.85 16.74
C GLY A 158 0.94 11.87 17.07
N TRP A 159 1.29 11.74 18.35
CA TRP A 159 2.29 10.78 18.81
C TRP A 159 1.89 9.33 18.53
N PHE A 160 0.68 8.92 18.92
CA PHE A 160 0.17 7.56 18.70
C PHE A 160 0.10 7.20 17.20
N GLY A 161 -0.43 8.09 16.39
CA GLY A 161 -0.65 7.93 14.95
C GLY A 161 0.64 7.98 14.13
N THR A 162 1.70 8.60 14.63
CA THR A 162 3.01 8.58 13.93
C THR A 162 3.53 7.17 13.70
N ALA A 163 3.29 6.25 14.66
CA ALA A 163 3.68 4.86 14.54
C ALA A 163 2.97 4.14 13.38
N TYR A 164 1.75 4.55 13.03
CA TYR A 164 1.03 4.00 11.88
C TYR A 164 1.79 4.26 10.57
N PHE A 165 2.29 5.48 10.35
CA PHE A 165 2.96 5.81 9.08
C PHE A 165 4.20 4.95 8.84
N MET A 166 4.96 4.64 9.91
CA MET A 166 6.09 3.71 9.81
C MET A 166 5.64 2.29 9.48
N TYR A 167 4.59 1.82 10.16
CA TYR A 167 3.98 0.52 9.89
C TYR A 167 3.42 0.42 8.45
N ASP A 168 2.75 1.46 7.95
CA ASP A 168 2.05 1.46 6.65
C ASP A 168 3.06 1.40 5.50
N ILE A 169 4.21 2.09 5.61
CA ILE A 169 5.31 1.98 4.65
C ILE A 169 5.82 0.54 4.58
N TRP A 170 6.05 -0.09 5.73
CA TRP A 170 6.56 -1.46 5.79
C TRP A 170 5.53 -2.49 5.26
N SER A 171 4.25 -2.31 5.60
CA SER A 171 3.19 -3.22 5.17
C SER A 171 2.89 -3.06 3.68
N MET A 172 2.87 -1.84 3.15
CA MET A 172 2.80 -1.59 1.70
C MET A 172 3.96 -2.23 0.93
N TYR A 173 5.19 -2.13 1.46
CA TYR A 173 6.35 -2.83 0.90
C TYR A 173 6.16 -4.35 0.89
N LYS A 174 5.67 -4.94 2.00
CA LYS A 174 5.37 -6.38 2.06
C LYS A 174 4.29 -6.79 1.05
N VAL A 175 3.23 -6.01 0.90
CA VAL A 175 2.19 -6.26 -0.11
C VAL A 175 2.80 -6.22 -1.52
N HIS A 176 3.61 -5.21 -1.84
CA HIS A 176 4.25 -5.07 -3.14
C HIS A 176 5.16 -6.27 -3.48
N THR A 177 6.04 -6.65 -2.54
CA THR A 177 6.94 -7.80 -2.73
C THR A 177 6.18 -9.11 -2.95
N GLN A 178 5.10 -9.33 -2.21
CA GLN A 178 4.26 -10.53 -2.34
C GLN A 178 3.43 -10.52 -3.62
N LYS A 179 2.90 -9.37 -4.04
CA LYS A 179 2.22 -9.22 -5.34
C LYS A 179 3.13 -9.64 -6.49
N LEU A 180 4.41 -9.30 -6.40
CA LEU A 180 5.35 -9.74 -7.42
C LEU A 180 5.69 -11.22 -7.34
N ALA A 181 5.90 -11.76 -6.14
CA ALA A 181 6.14 -13.19 -5.95
C ALA A 181 4.99 -14.03 -6.53
N ASP A 182 3.74 -13.62 -6.29
CA ASP A 182 2.54 -14.25 -6.82
C ASP A 182 2.48 -14.17 -8.36
N LYS A 183 2.83 -13.03 -8.97
CA LYS A 183 2.94 -12.90 -10.43
C LYS A 183 4.01 -13.82 -11.02
N LEU A 184 5.20 -13.86 -10.40
CA LEU A 184 6.31 -14.70 -10.84
C LEU A 184 5.93 -16.18 -10.77
N HIS A 185 5.22 -16.58 -9.72
CA HIS A 185 4.70 -17.93 -9.56
C HIS A 185 3.68 -18.29 -10.66
N LEU A 186 2.75 -17.39 -10.97
CA LEU A 186 1.80 -17.58 -12.07
C LEU A 186 2.50 -17.71 -13.43
N LEU A 187 3.48 -16.84 -13.73
CA LEU A 187 4.25 -16.90 -14.97
C LEU A 187 5.02 -18.21 -15.12
N ARG A 188 5.59 -18.74 -14.03
CA ARG A 188 6.28 -20.05 -14.04
C ARG A 188 5.33 -21.19 -14.35
N ILE A 189 4.12 -21.19 -13.77
CA ILE A 189 3.09 -22.21 -14.05
C ILE A 189 2.66 -22.13 -15.51
N THR A 190 2.34 -20.93 -16.02
CA THR A 190 1.92 -20.74 -17.41
C THR A 190 3.01 -21.14 -18.40
N LYS A 191 4.27 -20.82 -18.12
CA LYS A 191 5.41 -21.23 -18.96
C LYS A 191 5.68 -22.75 -18.87
N GLY A 192 5.46 -23.37 -17.72
CA GLY A 192 5.58 -24.82 -17.52
C GLY A 192 4.48 -25.65 -18.20
N GLN A 193 3.29 -25.07 -18.43
CA GLN A 193 2.19 -25.70 -19.17
C GLN A 193 2.30 -25.55 -20.70
N GLY A 194 3.29 -24.79 -21.19
CA GLY A 194 3.57 -24.61 -22.62
C GLY A 194 4.53 -25.64 -23.25
N SER A 195 4.88 -26.70 -22.52
CA SER A 195 5.76 -27.77 -23.03
C SER A 195 4.97 -29.09 -23.10
N PRO A 196 4.55 -29.56 -24.28
CA PRO A 196 4.07 -30.93 -24.39
C PRO A 196 5.28 -31.87 -24.34
N LEU A 197 5.13 -32.95 -23.58
CA LEU A 197 5.94 -34.15 -23.75
C LEU A 197 5.84 -34.64 -25.21
N SER A 198 6.99 -34.99 -25.80
CA SER A 198 7.09 -36.13 -26.70
C SER A 198 8.39 -36.88 -26.41
N ASN A 199 8.23 -38.12 -25.97
CA ASN A 199 9.26 -39.16 -25.88
C ASN A 199 9.66 -39.66 -27.29
N GLY A 200 10.87 -40.22 -27.43
CA GLY A 200 11.15 -41.25 -28.45
C GLY A 200 12.51 -41.13 -29.16
N HIS A 201 13.37 -42.14 -28.97
CA HIS A 201 14.63 -42.40 -29.69
C HIS A 201 14.46 -42.58 -31.22
N ALA A 202 15.47 -42.14 -32.00
CA ALA A 202 16.29 -42.96 -32.93
C ALA A 202 16.85 -42.16 -34.13
N ASN A 203 18.19 -42.13 -34.21
CA ASN A 203 19.11 -42.14 -35.37
C ASN A 203 18.73 -41.52 -36.74
N GLY A 204 19.59 -40.63 -37.26
CA GLY A 204 19.64 -40.26 -38.68
C GLY A 204 20.32 -38.91 -38.98
N LYS A 205 21.57 -38.94 -39.47
CA LYS A 205 22.26 -37.81 -40.13
C LYS A 205 21.48 -37.36 -41.38
N VAL A 206 21.30 -36.05 -41.59
CA VAL A 206 21.44 -35.35 -42.90
C VAL A 206 21.62 -33.82 -42.67
N ASN A 207 22.57 -33.23 -43.39
CA ASN A 207 22.90 -31.80 -43.53
C ASN A 207 21.80 -30.98 -44.25
N GLY A 208 21.62 -29.70 -43.92
CA GLY A 208 20.89 -28.77 -44.82
C GLY A 208 20.59 -27.38 -44.24
N GLN A 209 20.83 -26.35 -45.06
CA GLN A 209 20.82 -24.91 -44.81
C GLN A 209 19.53 -24.25 -44.26
N SER A 210 19.74 -23.04 -43.72
CA SER A 210 18.78 -22.03 -43.30
C SER A 210 17.78 -21.56 -44.37
N SER A 211 16.54 -21.29 -43.96
CA SER A 211 15.83 -20.01 -44.21
C SER A 211 14.50 -20.00 -43.46
N GLY A 212 14.10 -18.81 -43.00
CA GLY A 212 13.00 -18.62 -42.07
C GLY A 212 11.62 -18.50 -42.71
N GLY A 213 10.64 -18.25 -41.83
CA GLY A 213 9.35 -17.67 -42.19
C GLY A 213 8.14 -18.53 -41.84
N ASN A 214 7.29 -17.94 -40.99
CA ASN A 214 5.85 -18.15 -40.86
C ASN A 214 5.34 -19.37 -40.10
N ASN A 215 5.10 -19.17 -38.80
CA ASN A 215 4.00 -19.84 -38.11
C ASN A 215 2.95 -18.81 -37.68
N ASN A 216 1.82 -18.83 -38.38
CA ASN A 216 0.55 -18.31 -37.89
C ASN A 216 0.15 -19.11 -36.64
N GLY A 217 0.47 -18.56 -35.48
CA GLY A 217 -0.02 -19.02 -34.19
C GLY A 217 -0.87 -17.92 -33.58
N SER A 218 -2.18 -17.99 -33.84
CA SER A 218 -3.22 -17.21 -33.19
C SER A 218 -2.98 -17.13 -31.69
N THR A 219 -2.63 -15.94 -31.21
CA THR A 219 -2.35 -15.63 -29.81
C THR A 219 -3.66 -15.67 -29.01
N PRO A 220 -3.82 -16.56 -28.01
CA PRO A 220 -4.94 -16.48 -27.10
C PRO A 220 -4.59 -15.50 -25.97
N GLY A 221 -5.29 -14.36 -25.97
CA GLY A 221 -5.69 -13.61 -24.77
C GLY A 221 -4.59 -13.24 -23.77
N THR A 222 -4.08 -12.02 -23.90
CA THR A 222 -3.33 -11.25 -22.89
C THR A 222 -3.79 -11.51 -21.45
N PRO A 223 -2.96 -12.09 -20.56
CA PRO A 223 -3.16 -11.98 -19.12
C PRO A 223 -2.78 -10.54 -18.74
N HIS A 224 -3.78 -9.67 -18.69
CA HIS A 224 -3.77 -8.31 -18.12
C HIS A 224 -2.39 -7.81 -17.62
N GLU A 225 -1.77 -6.92 -18.40
CA GLU A 225 -0.80 -5.96 -17.89
C GLU A 225 -1.36 -5.33 -16.61
N ILE A 226 -0.60 -5.44 -15.53
CA ILE A 226 -0.95 -4.77 -14.28
C ILE A 226 -0.22 -3.44 -14.26
N CYS A 227 -0.98 -2.37 -14.50
CA CYS A 227 -0.63 -1.02 -14.08
C CYS A 227 -0.45 -1.00 -12.57
N ASP A 228 0.68 -0.48 -12.10
CA ASP A 228 0.76 0.08 -10.75
C ASP A 228 -0.18 1.28 -10.62
N TYR A 229 -0.39 1.81 -9.41
CA TYR A 229 -1.22 3.01 -9.22
C TYR A 229 -0.75 4.21 -10.08
N ASP A 230 0.53 4.20 -10.51
CA ASP A 230 1.19 5.19 -11.37
C ASP A 230 1.43 4.72 -12.83
N GLY A 231 0.88 3.58 -13.26
CA GLY A 231 0.91 3.17 -14.68
C GLY A 231 2.28 2.76 -15.25
N ALA A 232 3.33 2.65 -14.44
CA ALA A 232 4.65 2.22 -14.92
C ALA A 232 4.81 0.68 -14.97
N CYS A 233 5.39 0.17 -16.07
CA CYS A 233 5.75 -1.25 -16.21
C CYS A 233 6.96 -1.59 -15.32
N VAL A 234 6.72 -2.29 -14.21
CA VAL A 234 7.78 -2.68 -13.28
C VAL A 234 8.54 -3.89 -13.81
N GLN A 235 9.82 -3.68 -14.16
CA GLN A 235 10.78 -4.73 -14.57
C GLN A 235 10.98 -5.76 -13.45
N ILE A 236 10.70 -7.04 -13.74
CA ILE A 236 10.82 -8.14 -12.78
C ILE A 236 12.30 -8.48 -12.56
N PRO A 237 12.85 -8.40 -11.33
CA PRO A 237 14.23 -8.81 -11.05
C PRO A 237 14.40 -10.31 -11.24
N LYS A 238 15.57 -10.71 -11.74
CA LYS A 238 15.91 -12.11 -12.04
C LYS A 238 15.89 -13.01 -10.80
N ASP A 239 16.11 -12.45 -9.61
CA ASP A 239 16.29 -13.20 -8.35
C ASP A 239 15.04 -13.23 -7.46
N GLY A 240 13.95 -12.59 -7.89
CA GLY A 240 12.68 -12.55 -7.15
C GLY A 240 12.69 -11.76 -5.82
N ARG A 241 13.83 -11.21 -5.39
CA ARG A 241 13.93 -10.32 -4.22
C ARG A 241 13.93 -8.86 -4.67
N TRP A 242 13.14 -8.04 -3.99
CA TRP A 242 13.24 -6.58 -4.08
C TRP A 242 13.85 -6.07 -2.79
N ASP A 243 14.71 -5.06 -2.92
CA ASP A 243 15.24 -4.34 -1.78
C ASP A 243 14.31 -3.21 -1.39
N PHE A 244 14.18 -2.97 -0.09
CA PHE A 244 13.37 -1.90 0.48
C PHE A 244 13.72 -0.52 -0.12
N LEU A 245 15.02 -0.23 -0.29
CA LEU A 245 15.47 1.04 -0.84
C LEU A 245 14.97 1.26 -2.29
N LYS A 246 14.96 0.19 -3.09
CA LYS A 246 14.44 0.25 -4.47
C LYS A 246 12.93 0.52 -4.48
N TYR A 247 12.18 -0.07 -3.55
CA TYR A 247 10.76 0.22 -3.38
C TYR A 247 10.51 1.69 -3.02
N VAL A 248 11.26 2.23 -2.06
CA VAL A 248 11.12 3.62 -1.62
C VAL A 248 11.38 4.60 -2.77
N ILE A 249 12.40 4.36 -3.58
CA ILE A 249 12.76 5.23 -4.71
C ILE A 249 11.77 5.10 -5.88
N THR A 250 11.15 3.93 -6.08
CA THR A 250 10.20 3.70 -7.18
C THR A 250 8.81 4.29 -6.93
N HIS A 251 8.43 4.54 -5.68
CA HIS A 251 7.11 5.07 -5.29
C HIS A 251 7.20 6.41 -4.55
N PRO A 252 7.82 7.46 -5.14
CA PRO A 252 8.22 8.66 -4.42
C PRO A 252 7.04 9.47 -3.89
N VAL A 253 5.93 9.58 -4.64
CA VAL A 253 4.76 10.39 -4.23
C VAL A 253 4.14 9.84 -2.94
N MET A 254 3.93 8.54 -2.88
CA MET A 254 3.38 7.87 -1.69
C MET A 254 4.35 7.94 -0.51
N MET A 255 5.64 7.72 -0.73
CA MET A 255 6.64 7.75 0.34
C MET A 255 6.82 9.15 0.93
N ILE A 256 6.93 10.19 0.08
CA ILE A 256 7.01 11.58 0.53
C ILE A 256 5.77 11.92 1.35
N HIS A 257 4.57 11.56 0.91
CA HIS A 257 3.34 11.82 1.66
C HIS A 257 3.36 11.19 3.07
N HIS A 258 3.72 9.90 3.19
CA HIS A 258 3.70 9.20 4.47
C HIS A 258 4.80 9.67 5.42
N VAL A 259 6.02 9.89 4.89
CA VAL A 259 7.14 10.41 5.68
C VAL A 259 6.87 11.85 6.11
N PHE A 260 6.36 12.70 5.21
CA PHE A 260 6.05 14.10 5.51
C PHE A 260 4.96 14.22 6.58
N ILE A 261 3.84 13.51 6.44
CA ILE A 261 2.78 13.55 7.46
C ILE A 261 3.26 12.95 8.78
N GLY A 262 3.94 11.80 8.75
CA GLY A 262 4.40 11.12 9.96
C GLY A 262 5.48 11.89 10.73
N THR A 263 6.38 12.61 10.05
CA THR A 263 7.48 13.33 10.70
C THR A 263 7.22 14.81 10.84
N PHE A 264 7.05 15.52 9.72
CA PHE A 264 6.82 16.95 9.72
C PHE A 264 5.46 17.31 10.34
N GLY A 265 4.41 16.52 10.08
CA GLY A 265 3.11 16.68 10.72
C GLY A 265 3.18 16.56 12.25
N LEU A 266 3.88 15.54 12.76
CA LEU A 266 4.12 15.39 14.20
C LEU A 266 4.91 16.55 14.79
N LEU A 267 6.01 16.95 14.14
CA LEU A 267 6.83 18.07 14.59
C LEU A 267 6.01 19.35 14.66
N VAL A 268 5.21 19.63 13.64
CA VAL A 268 4.35 20.81 13.61
C VAL A 268 3.33 20.80 14.74
N VAL A 269 2.62 19.68 14.94
CA VAL A 269 1.60 19.55 16.01
C VAL A 269 2.22 19.67 17.42
N THR A 270 3.47 19.25 17.61
CA THR A 270 4.13 19.22 18.93
C THR A 270 5.01 20.44 19.22
N TYR A 271 5.58 21.06 18.17
CA TYR A 271 6.53 22.18 18.24
C TYR A 271 5.85 23.54 18.07
N ILE A 272 4.82 23.66 17.21
CA ILE A 272 4.03 24.88 17.09
C ILE A 272 3.04 24.93 18.26
N ARG A 273 3.58 25.15 19.46
CA ARG A 273 2.86 25.17 20.75
C ARG A 273 1.97 26.41 20.90
N GLY A 274 1.64 27.14 19.82
CA GLY A 274 1.06 28.48 19.84
C GLY A 274 -0.39 28.61 19.34
N GLY A 275 -1.08 27.50 19.02
CA GLY A 275 -2.45 27.52 18.51
C GLY A 275 -2.61 26.80 17.16
N GLY A 276 -3.81 26.85 16.59
CA GLY A 276 -4.11 26.31 15.26
C GLY A 276 -4.63 24.89 15.26
N HIS A 277 -4.88 24.28 16.43
CA HIS A 277 -5.35 22.88 16.52
C HIS A 277 -6.74 22.72 15.88
N CYS A 278 -7.55 23.77 15.79
CA CYS A 278 -8.79 23.76 15.02
C CYS A 278 -8.49 23.54 13.51
N ILE A 279 -7.49 24.22 12.93
CA ILE A 279 -7.07 24.01 11.53
C ILE A 279 -6.57 22.58 11.33
N TYR A 280 -5.70 22.08 12.22
CA TYR A 280 -5.21 20.70 12.16
C TYR A 280 -6.32 19.66 12.36
N SER A 281 -7.38 19.99 13.11
CA SER A 281 -8.53 19.08 13.28
C SER A 281 -9.28 18.82 11.98
N TYR A 282 -9.39 19.83 11.10
CA TYR A 282 -9.89 19.63 9.75
C TYR A 282 -8.97 18.74 8.92
N MET A 283 -7.65 18.83 9.13
CA MET A 283 -6.70 17.95 8.45
C MET A 283 -6.91 16.48 8.84
N PHE A 284 -7.20 16.20 10.10
CA PHE A 284 -7.54 14.86 10.57
C PHE A 284 -8.91 14.41 10.02
N MET A 285 -9.87 15.32 9.93
CA MET A 285 -11.18 15.01 9.36
C MET A 285 -11.13 14.62 7.86
N MET A 286 -10.07 15.01 7.14
CA MET A 286 -9.83 14.59 5.75
C MET A 286 -9.70 13.06 5.59
N GLU A 287 -9.34 12.36 6.66
CA GLU A 287 -9.23 10.90 6.65
C GLU A 287 -10.58 10.17 6.59
N PHE A 288 -11.71 10.88 6.72
CA PHE A 288 -13.04 10.27 6.59
C PHE A 288 -13.28 9.57 5.25
N SER A 289 -12.64 10.00 4.17
CA SER A 289 -12.77 9.35 2.87
C SER A 289 -12.01 8.01 2.79
N THR A 290 -10.99 7.82 3.61
CA THR A 290 -10.05 6.68 3.53
C THR A 290 -10.73 5.32 3.78
N PRO A 291 -11.65 5.15 4.73
CA PRO A 291 -12.43 3.90 4.86
C PRO A 291 -13.14 3.49 3.57
N PHE A 292 -13.69 4.43 2.81
CA PHE A 292 -14.37 4.13 1.53
C PHE A 292 -13.38 3.77 0.42
N VAL A 293 -12.22 4.43 0.37
CA VAL A 293 -11.11 4.08 -0.53
C VAL A 293 -10.61 2.66 -0.24
N SER A 294 -10.37 2.35 1.04
CA SER A 294 -9.93 1.04 1.50
C SER A 294 -10.96 -0.05 1.22
N LEU A 295 -12.25 0.22 1.48
CA LEU A 295 -13.33 -0.71 1.17
C LEU A 295 -13.43 -0.98 -0.33
N ARG A 296 -13.26 0.03 -1.19
CA ARG A 296 -13.24 -0.16 -2.65
C ARG A 296 -12.09 -1.07 -3.07
N SER A 297 -10.92 -0.86 -2.49
CA SER A 297 -9.74 -1.70 -2.72
C SER A 297 -10.01 -3.14 -2.31
N ILE A 298 -10.55 -3.38 -1.12
CA ILE A 298 -10.91 -4.72 -0.61
C ILE A 298 -11.90 -5.42 -1.54
N LEU A 299 -12.98 -4.74 -1.93
CA LEU A 299 -13.98 -5.28 -2.86
C LEU A 299 -13.38 -5.60 -4.24
N SER A 300 -12.44 -4.77 -4.71
CA SER A 300 -11.68 -5.03 -5.94
C SER A 300 -10.82 -6.29 -5.82
N THR A 301 -10.08 -6.44 -4.71
CA THR A 301 -9.24 -7.62 -4.41
C THR A 301 -10.09 -8.89 -4.30
N MET A 302 -11.31 -8.78 -3.75
CA MET A 302 -12.30 -9.87 -3.72
C MET A 302 -12.96 -10.18 -5.07
N ARG A 303 -12.57 -9.50 -6.15
CA ARG A 303 -13.13 -9.63 -7.51
C ARG A 303 -14.63 -9.30 -7.59
N LEU A 304 -15.12 -8.42 -6.72
CA LEU A 304 -16.52 -8.00 -6.66
C LEU A 304 -16.80 -6.69 -7.41
N LYS A 305 -16.08 -6.43 -8.51
CA LYS A 305 -16.18 -5.17 -9.27
C LYS A 305 -17.56 -4.96 -9.90
N ASP A 306 -18.28 -6.02 -10.23
CA ASP A 306 -19.62 -5.96 -10.83
C ASP A 306 -20.74 -5.84 -9.79
N SER A 307 -20.42 -5.88 -8.50
CA SER A 307 -21.42 -5.82 -7.44
C SER A 307 -21.99 -4.41 -7.26
N ARG A 308 -23.28 -4.31 -6.93
CA ARG A 308 -23.92 -3.04 -6.55
C ARG A 308 -23.20 -2.36 -5.38
N VAL A 309 -22.66 -3.16 -4.45
CA VAL A 309 -21.87 -2.68 -3.31
C VAL A 309 -20.60 -1.97 -3.77
N TYR A 310 -19.90 -2.50 -4.78
CA TYR A 310 -18.71 -1.86 -5.34
C TYR A 310 -19.02 -0.50 -6.00
N ILE A 311 -20.14 -0.41 -6.71
CA ILE A 311 -20.59 0.82 -7.35
C ILE A 311 -21.02 1.84 -6.28
N ALA A 312 -21.87 1.44 -5.33
CA ALA A 312 -22.36 2.31 -4.25
C ALA A 312 -21.19 2.85 -3.40
N ASN A 313 -20.26 1.98 -2.99
CA ASN A 313 -19.06 2.41 -2.28
C ASN A 313 -18.16 3.31 -3.15
N GLY A 314 -18.07 3.06 -4.47
CA GLY A 314 -17.35 3.94 -5.39
C GLY A 314 -17.93 5.36 -5.45
N LEU A 315 -19.25 5.49 -5.49
CA LEU A 315 -19.93 6.79 -5.45
C LEU A 315 -19.74 7.48 -4.09
N LEU A 316 -19.86 6.73 -2.99
CA LEU A 316 -19.65 7.25 -1.65
C LEU A 316 -18.19 7.70 -1.44
N MET A 317 -17.22 6.94 -1.94
CA MET A 317 -15.82 7.32 -1.97
C MET A 317 -15.63 8.63 -2.75
N LEU A 318 -16.23 8.77 -3.94
CA LEU A 318 -16.10 9.99 -4.75
C LEU A 318 -16.68 11.22 -4.03
N ALA A 319 -17.89 11.08 -3.45
CA ALA A 319 -18.57 12.15 -2.73
C ALA A 319 -17.78 12.58 -1.49
N THR A 320 -17.35 11.61 -0.67
CA THR A 320 -16.58 11.90 0.55
C THR A 320 -15.20 12.45 0.26
N PHE A 321 -14.51 11.98 -0.79
CA PHE A 321 -13.22 12.53 -1.20
C PHE A 321 -13.36 13.99 -1.66
N PHE A 322 -14.39 14.30 -2.43
CA PHE A 322 -14.67 15.69 -2.83
C PHE A 322 -14.92 16.59 -1.62
N VAL A 323 -15.86 16.23 -0.75
CA VAL A 323 -16.23 17.06 0.40
C VAL A 323 -15.09 17.19 1.40
N CYS A 324 -14.52 16.07 1.83
CA CYS A 324 -13.55 16.05 2.94
C CYS A 324 -12.14 16.44 2.53
N ARG A 325 -11.72 16.25 1.27
CA ARG A 325 -10.34 16.55 0.82
C ARG A 325 -10.26 17.72 -0.15
N VAL A 326 -11.23 17.89 -1.05
CA VAL A 326 -11.18 18.97 -2.06
C VAL A 326 -11.82 20.25 -1.55
N CYS A 327 -13.07 20.20 -1.07
CA CYS A 327 -13.80 21.38 -0.58
C CYS A 327 -13.35 21.84 0.81
N MET A 328 -12.84 20.92 1.63
CA MET A 328 -12.43 21.23 3.00
C MET A 328 -11.31 22.27 3.07
N TRP A 329 -10.33 22.20 2.17
CA TRP A 329 -9.20 23.16 2.15
C TRP A 329 -9.64 24.60 1.86
N PRO A 330 -10.39 24.90 0.78
CA PRO A 330 -10.96 26.23 0.56
C PRO A 330 -11.79 26.72 1.75
N TYR A 331 -12.60 25.86 2.36
CA TYR A 331 -13.39 26.21 3.53
C TYR A 331 -12.51 26.62 4.72
N VAL A 332 -11.47 25.84 5.02
CA VAL A 332 -10.53 26.15 6.12
C VAL A 332 -9.80 27.46 5.86
N MET A 333 -9.38 27.72 4.63
CA MET A 333 -8.71 28.97 4.25
C MET A 333 -9.66 30.17 4.33
N TRP A 334 -10.92 30.01 3.96
CA TRP A 334 -11.94 31.04 4.12
C TRP A 334 -12.18 31.36 5.60
N ARG A 335 -12.37 30.33 6.43
CA ARG A 335 -12.50 30.49 7.90
C ARG A 335 -11.27 31.16 8.52
N TYR A 336 -10.08 30.82 8.03
CA TYR A 336 -8.84 31.47 8.45
C TYR A 336 -8.82 32.95 8.07
N SER A 337 -9.18 33.30 6.83
CA SER A 337 -9.23 34.70 6.38
C SER A 337 -10.17 35.57 7.21
N LEU A 338 -11.32 35.02 7.64
CA LEU A 338 -12.25 35.69 8.55
C LEU A 338 -11.65 35.86 9.95
N ALA A 339 -10.91 34.86 10.44
CA ALA A 339 -10.31 34.90 11.78
C ALA A 339 -9.16 35.90 11.92
N ILE A 340 -8.52 36.29 10.81
CA ILE A 340 -7.45 37.31 10.79
C ILE A 340 -7.90 38.63 10.16
N GLU A 341 -9.21 38.79 9.88
CA GLU A 341 -9.80 39.98 9.24
C GLU A 341 -9.10 40.40 7.93
N ALA A 342 -8.66 39.42 7.13
CA ALA A 342 -7.99 39.70 5.87
C ALA A 342 -8.98 40.14 4.78
N ALA A 343 -8.57 41.09 3.94
CA ALA A 343 -9.38 41.60 2.83
C ALA A 343 -9.80 40.54 1.80
N SER A 344 -9.05 39.45 1.67
CA SER A 344 -9.40 38.31 0.82
C SER A 344 -8.69 37.04 1.29
N MET A 345 -9.19 35.87 0.84
CA MET A 345 -8.49 34.59 1.03
C MET A 345 -7.08 34.62 0.44
N TRP A 346 -6.90 35.31 -0.68
CA TRP A 346 -5.59 35.46 -1.33
C TRP A 346 -4.61 36.24 -0.45
N ALA A 347 -5.06 37.36 0.13
CA ALA A 347 -4.26 38.14 1.07
C ALA A 347 -3.88 37.31 2.32
N ALA A 348 -4.83 36.52 2.84
CA ALA A 348 -4.57 35.61 3.95
C ALA A 348 -3.49 34.57 3.59
N MET A 349 -3.57 33.97 2.39
CA MET A 349 -2.57 33.01 1.91
C MET A 349 -1.19 33.64 1.71
N CYS A 350 -1.10 34.83 1.10
CA CYS A 350 0.17 35.54 0.95
C CYS A 350 0.79 35.95 2.30
N GLY A 351 -0.01 36.11 3.35
CA GLY A 351 0.45 36.37 4.71
C GLY A 351 1.01 35.15 5.44
N LEU A 352 0.80 33.92 4.95
CA LEU A 352 1.34 32.72 5.59
C LEU A 352 2.86 32.60 5.39
N PRO A 353 3.60 32.09 6.39
CA PRO A 353 5.00 31.74 6.21
C PRO A 353 5.18 30.77 5.04
N ARG A 354 6.26 30.97 4.26
CA ARG A 354 6.58 30.14 3.08
C ARG A 354 6.55 28.64 3.37
N GLY A 355 7.05 28.22 4.53
CA GLY A 355 7.03 26.81 4.94
C GLY A 355 5.61 26.24 5.11
N CYS A 356 4.67 27.04 5.60
CA CYS A 356 3.27 26.62 5.75
C CYS A 356 2.59 26.47 4.38
N LEU A 357 2.82 27.41 3.46
CA LEU A 357 2.31 27.34 2.08
C LEU A 357 2.84 26.11 1.33
N VAL A 358 4.15 25.85 1.42
CA VAL A 358 4.76 24.65 0.84
C VAL A 358 4.16 23.37 1.44
N SER A 359 3.94 23.33 2.75
CA SER A 359 3.33 22.18 3.42
C SER A 359 1.89 21.93 2.94
N ILE A 360 1.09 22.98 2.82
CA ILE A 360 -0.27 22.89 2.30
C ILE A 360 -0.24 22.36 0.86
N ALA A 361 0.66 22.87 0.02
CA ALA A 361 0.78 22.42 -1.38
C ALA A 361 1.17 20.94 -1.49
N ILE A 362 2.17 20.49 -0.72
CA ILE A 362 2.61 19.09 -0.68
C ILE A 362 1.47 18.15 -0.27
N LEU A 363 0.59 18.59 0.64
CA LEU A 363 -0.55 17.79 1.10
C LEU A 363 -1.76 17.87 0.19
N PHE A 364 -2.00 19.00 -0.48
CA PHE A 364 -3.21 19.23 -1.26
C PHE A 364 -3.11 18.80 -2.73
N LEU A 365 -1.96 19.04 -3.39
CA LEU A 365 -1.79 18.71 -4.80
C LEU A 365 -1.99 17.22 -5.13
N PRO A 366 -1.47 16.26 -4.33
CA PRO A 366 -1.74 14.84 -4.56
C PRO A 366 -3.23 14.50 -4.45
N GLN A 367 -3.97 15.19 -3.58
CA GLN A 367 -5.40 14.97 -3.38
C GLN A 367 -6.19 15.41 -4.62
N LEU A 368 -5.85 16.57 -5.21
CA LEU A 368 -6.45 17.02 -6.47
C LEU A 368 -6.15 16.05 -7.61
N TYR A 369 -4.91 15.58 -7.70
CA TYR A 369 -4.50 14.58 -8.70
C TYR A 369 -5.30 13.28 -8.57
N TRP A 370 -5.40 12.72 -7.36
CA TRP A 370 -6.17 11.50 -7.13
C TRP A 370 -7.67 11.70 -7.34
N PHE A 371 -8.22 12.85 -6.96
CA PHE A 371 -9.62 13.17 -7.24
C PHE A 371 -9.89 13.23 -8.74
N TYR A 372 -9.01 13.88 -9.51
CA TYR A 372 -9.09 13.90 -10.96
C TYR A 372 -9.09 12.48 -11.56
N LEU A 373 -8.17 11.61 -11.12
CA LEU A 373 -8.14 10.21 -11.55
C LEU A 373 -9.41 9.44 -11.16
N MET A 374 -9.98 9.69 -9.98
CA MET A 374 -11.23 9.07 -9.54
C MET A 374 -12.42 9.50 -10.39
N VAL A 375 -12.51 10.79 -10.74
CA VAL A 375 -13.55 11.32 -11.65
C VAL A 375 -13.40 10.70 -13.04
N LEU A 376 -12.19 10.67 -13.61
CA LEU A 376 -11.95 10.01 -14.90
C LEU A 376 -12.33 8.54 -14.88
N GLY A 377 -11.98 7.82 -13.80
CA GLY A 377 -12.35 6.43 -13.60
C GLY A 377 -13.86 6.23 -13.54
N ALA A 378 -14.59 7.11 -12.86
CA ALA A 378 -16.05 7.08 -12.80
C ALA A 378 -16.68 7.39 -14.16
N LEU A 379 -16.20 8.44 -14.84
CA LEU A 379 -16.68 8.81 -16.19
C LEU A 379 -16.49 7.67 -17.18
N LYS A 380 -15.38 6.94 -17.14
CA LYS A 380 -15.15 5.77 -18.02
C LYS A 380 -16.15 4.62 -17.79
N VAL A 381 -16.71 4.52 -16.58
CA VAL A 381 -17.71 3.49 -16.24
C VAL A 381 -19.11 3.92 -16.68
N PHE A 382 -19.44 5.21 -16.56
CA PHE A 382 -20.78 5.73 -16.89
C PHE A 382 -20.93 6.17 -18.35
N LEU A 383 -19.85 6.56 -19.03
CA LEU A 383 -19.88 6.88 -20.45
C LEU A 383 -19.66 5.59 -21.26
N PRO A 384 -20.60 5.18 -22.13
CA PRO A 384 -20.42 4.01 -22.97
C PRO A 384 -19.17 4.20 -23.84
N GLN A 385 -18.27 3.21 -23.81
CA GLN A 385 -17.18 3.11 -24.78
C GLN A 385 -17.82 3.12 -26.18
N LYS A 386 -17.59 4.19 -26.95
CA LYS A 386 -17.96 4.24 -28.36
C LYS A 386 -17.18 3.10 -29.03
N ARG A 387 -17.85 1.96 -29.28
CA ARG A 387 -17.28 0.84 -30.01
C ARG A 387 -16.71 1.42 -31.30
N ARG A 388 -15.39 1.33 -31.50
CA ARG A 388 -14.81 1.55 -32.83
C ARG A 388 -15.51 0.54 -33.75
N PRO A 389 -16.15 0.97 -34.86
CA PRO A 389 -16.73 0.03 -35.79
C PRO A 389 -15.61 -0.90 -36.31
N PRO A 390 -15.84 -2.23 -36.34
CA PRO A 390 -14.93 -3.14 -37.01
C PRO A 390 -14.96 -2.85 -38.51
N ASN A 391 -13.77 -2.73 -39.11
CA ASN A 391 -13.52 -2.78 -40.54
C ASN A 391 -14.07 -1.62 -41.39
N ALA A 392 -13.28 -0.55 -41.54
CA ALA A 392 -13.11 0.03 -42.86
C ALA A 392 -12.04 -0.79 -43.58
N MET A 393 -12.50 -1.86 -44.23
CA MET A 393 -11.71 -2.62 -45.19
C MET A 393 -11.34 -1.65 -46.32
N LEU A 394 -10.07 -1.27 -46.42
CA LEU A 394 -9.54 -0.62 -47.62
C LEU A 394 -9.74 -1.61 -48.78
N PRO A 395 -10.46 -1.25 -49.86
CA PRO A 395 -10.44 -2.05 -51.07
C PRO A 395 -9.05 -1.93 -51.68
N ALA A 396 -8.26 -2.98 -51.57
CA ALA A 396 -7.16 -3.22 -52.48
C ALA A 396 -7.78 -3.68 -53.81
N THR A 397 -7.84 -2.78 -54.78
CA THR A 397 -7.92 -3.15 -56.20
C THR A 397 -6.65 -2.71 -56.88
N SER A 398 -5.92 -3.73 -57.30
CA SER A 398 -4.72 -3.76 -58.14
C SER A 398 -4.96 -3.21 -59.55
N ALA A 399 -3.84 -2.79 -60.13
CA ALA A 399 -3.52 -2.74 -61.57
C ALA A 399 -4.13 -1.60 -62.40
N ALA A 400 -3.26 -0.68 -62.84
CA ALA A 400 -2.76 -0.63 -64.22
C ALA A 400 -2.17 0.76 -64.50
N THR A 401 -0.86 0.84 -64.65
CA THR A 401 -0.22 1.96 -65.35
C THR A 401 -0.56 1.84 -66.83
N PRO A 402 -0.93 2.96 -67.48
CA PRO A 402 -0.34 3.21 -68.78
C PRO A 402 0.33 4.58 -68.83
N ILE A 403 1.53 4.54 -69.41
CA ILE A 403 2.36 5.65 -69.85
C ILE A 403 1.55 6.59 -70.76
N PRO A 404 1.82 7.91 -70.73
CA PRO A 404 1.73 8.71 -71.93
C PRO A 404 3.09 9.32 -72.28
N THR A 405 3.62 8.89 -73.42
CA THR A 405 4.75 9.52 -74.09
C THR A 405 4.25 10.69 -74.93
N ALA A 406 4.92 11.83 -74.76
CA ALA A 406 5.26 12.83 -75.79
C ALA A 406 4.28 13.96 -76.22
N LEU A 407 4.83 15.18 -76.05
CA LEU A 407 4.91 16.34 -76.97
C LEU A 407 3.82 17.44 -76.98
N LYS A 408 4.20 18.62 -76.44
CA LYS A 408 4.33 19.95 -77.13
C LYS A 408 4.64 21.03 -76.07
N ASN A 409 5.88 21.52 -75.95
CA ASN A 409 6.49 22.66 -76.67
C ASN A 409 5.96 24.05 -76.24
N GLY A 410 6.86 24.93 -75.77
CA GLY A 410 6.62 26.38 -75.70
C GLY A 410 7.31 27.15 -74.56
N LYS A 411 8.48 27.74 -74.85
CA LYS A 411 9.00 29.08 -74.48
C LYS A 411 8.09 29.92 -73.55
N ASN A 412 8.55 30.60 -72.49
CA ASN A 412 9.75 31.42 -72.28
C ASN A 412 10.17 31.38 -70.81
#